data_AF-A0A4U0WCX2-F1
#
_entry.id   AF-A0A4U0WCX2-F1
#
_cell.length_a   1.000
_cell.length_b   1.000
_cell.length_c   1.000
_cell.angle_alpha   90.00
_cell.angle_beta   90.00
_cell.angle_gamma   90.00
#
_symmetry.space_group_name_H-M   'P 1'
#
loop_
_entity.id
_entity.type
_entity.pdbx_description
1 polymer ?
#
loop_
_entity_poly.entity_id
_entity_poly.type
_entity_poly.pdbx_seq_one_letter_code
_entity_poly.pdbx_strand_id
1 'polypeptide(L)'
;MGLGEKFAIVAFGDAASEVLETFLKPTAKLCALVAYYPSAIPAPGTKFPGSVRLTVHLAGNSQGVRKTPEILGIQGKRKTVRKRQATSIGTGGMTSLSYPSYVYEAEPGFAEHDLDEYDKVADRLAWTRSLATVRKGFGAEVELEKIWEEHVELEFSKKNAEATMSTMVAKPYVNHVPTLTGGIGSKDLTRFYAHFFIPANPPSLNMRLVSRTIGVDRVVDELVLSFTHTQPMSWMLPGVPATYKRVEIALVSVVCIRGGKLCHEHIYWDQASVLVQIGLLDPALVPHKWRGKVDRLPVAGREAARKVLDEESEPSNELIPEW
;
A
#
# COMPACT_ATOMS: atom_id res chain seq x y z
N MET A 1 -28.45 -18.83 16.03
CA MET A 1 -27.08 -18.49 16.46
C MET A 1 -26.81 -19.05 17.85
N GLY A 2 -25.88 -20.00 17.98
CA GLY A 2 -25.48 -20.65 19.23
C GLY A 2 -24.79 -19.72 20.25
N LEU A 3 -24.48 -20.27 21.43
CA LEU A 3 -23.67 -19.60 22.46
C LEU A 3 -22.24 -19.40 21.94
N GLY A 4 -21.70 -18.17 22.08
CA GLY A 4 -20.34 -17.83 21.67
C GLY A 4 -20.17 -17.29 20.24
N GLU A 5 -21.21 -17.36 19.40
CA GLU A 5 -21.15 -16.83 18.03
C GLU A 5 -21.05 -15.30 18.02
N LYS A 6 -20.03 -14.79 17.33
CA LYS A 6 -19.83 -13.37 17.01
C LYS A 6 -20.10 -13.14 15.53
N PHE A 7 -20.57 -11.95 15.18
CA PHE A 7 -20.71 -11.53 13.79
C PHE A 7 -20.17 -10.12 13.57
N ALA A 8 -19.87 -9.81 12.32
CA ALA A 8 -19.53 -8.47 11.86
C ALA A 8 -20.55 -8.02 10.81
N ILE A 9 -20.74 -6.70 10.70
CA ILE A 9 -21.57 -6.09 9.66
C ILE A 9 -20.69 -5.20 8.79
N VAL A 10 -20.81 -5.38 7.48
CA VAL A 10 -20.33 -4.42 6.48
C VAL A 10 -21.57 -3.90 5.76
N ALA A 11 -21.80 -2.59 5.80
CA ALA A 11 -22.97 -1.97 5.22
C ALA A 11 -22.58 -0.75 4.39
N PHE A 12 -23.42 -0.44 3.39
CA PHE A 12 -23.20 0.61 2.40
C PHE A 12 -24.40 1.56 2.37
N GLY A 13 -24.17 2.84 2.04
CA GLY A 13 -25.23 3.83 1.81
C GLY A 13 -26.22 3.97 2.98
N ASP A 14 -27.52 3.95 2.70
CA ASP A 14 -28.55 4.10 3.73
C ASP A 14 -28.53 2.98 4.78
N ALA A 15 -28.23 1.74 4.37
CA ALA A 15 -28.08 0.64 5.32
C ALA A 15 -26.94 0.91 6.31
N ALA A 16 -25.85 1.53 5.85
CA ALA A 16 -24.75 1.97 6.72
C ALA A 16 -25.21 3.00 7.76
N SER A 17 -26.06 3.96 7.37
CA SER A 17 -26.66 4.94 8.29
C SER A 17 -27.49 4.26 9.38
N GLU A 18 -28.34 3.30 9.00
CA GLU A 18 -29.25 2.61 9.93
C GLU A 18 -28.50 1.70 10.92
N VAL A 19 -27.47 0.99 10.47
CA VAL A 19 -26.67 0.14 11.37
C VAL A 19 -25.84 0.97 12.36
N LEU A 20 -25.32 2.13 11.93
CA LEU A 20 -24.60 3.05 12.82
C LEU A 20 -25.49 3.55 13.97
N GLU A 21 -26.78 3.78 13.71
CA GLU A 21 -27.73 4.14 14.77
C GLU A 21 -28.16 2.96 15.64
N THR A 22 -28.43 1.82 15.01
CA THR A 22 -28.93 0.62 15.69
C THR A 22 -27.92 0.14 16.74
N PHE A 23 -26.64 0.17 16.41
CA PHE A 23 -25.57 -0.38 17.25
C PHE A 23 -24.86 0.67 18.13
N LEU A 24 -25.53 1.79 18.43
CA LEU A 24 -25.10 2.70 19.50
C LEU A 24 -25.23 2.04 20.88
N LYS A 25 -26.13 1.08 21.02
CA LYS A 25 -26.30 0.29 22.24
C LYS A 25 -25.48 -1.01 22.17
N PRO A 26 -24.85 -1.44 23.28
CA PRO A 26 -24.10 -2.69 23.31
C PRO A 26 -24.95 -3.87 22.83
N THR A 27 -24.41 -4.66 21.90
CA THR A 27 -25.03 -5.91 21.44
C THR A 27 -24.02 -7.03 21.65
N ALA A 28 -24.40 -8.04 22.44
CA ALA A 28 -23.46 -9.05 22.95
C ALA A 28 -22.68 -9.83 21.88
N LYS A 29 -23.18 -9.88 20.63
CA LYS A 29 -22.61 -10.70 19.55
C LYS A 29 -21.94 -9.90 18.42
N LEU A 30 -22.16 -8.58 18.33
CA LEU A 30 -21.51 -7.77 17.29
C LEU A 30 -20.07 -7.49 17.71
N CYS A 31 -19.09 -7.89 16.88
CA CYS A 31 -17.67 -7.68 17.17
C CYS A 31 -17.02 -6.62 16.27
N ALA A 32 -17.54 -6.41 15.06
CA ALA A 32 -17.06 -5.39 14.14
C ALA A 32 -18.18 -4.79 13.29
N LEU A 33 -18.08 -3.50 13.00
CA LEU A 33 -18.98 -2.75 12.13
C LEU A 33 -18.14 -1.90 11.16
N VAL A 34 -18.40 -2.05 9.87
CA VAL A 34 -17.81 -1.24 8.82
C VAL A 34 -18.93 -0.58 8.03
N ALA A 35 -18.88 0.76 7.95
CA ALA A 35 -19.88 1.57 7.26
C ALA A 35 -19.24 2.29 6.08
N TYR A 36 -19.71 2.02 4.87
CA TYR A 36 -19.26 2.67 3.64
C TYR A 36 -20.26 3.74 3.21
N TYR A 37 -19.77 4.97 3.02
CA TYR A 37 -20.49 6.16 2.57
C TYR A 37 -21.93 6.25 3.10
N PRO A 38 -22.12 6.24 4.43
CA PRO A 38 -23.44 6.40 5.01
C PRO A 38 -24.05 7.74 4.58
N SER A 39 -25.32 7.73 4.18
CA SER A 39 -26.08 8.95 3.86
C SER A 39 -26.20 9.90 5.05
N ALA A 40 -26.09 9.37 6.28
CA ALA A 40 -25.95 10.15 7.48
C ALA A 40 -25.17 9.44 8.58
N ILE A 41 -24.35 10.21 9.30
CA ILE A 41 -23.56 9.72 10.44
C ILE A 41 -24.14 10.16 11.79
N PRO A 42 -23.88 9.41 12.88
CA PRO A 42 -24.15 9.87 14.24
C PRO A 42 -23.41 11.17 14.57
N ALA A 43 -23.87 11.86 15.62
CA ALA A 43 -23.26 13.12 16.05
C ALA A 43 -21.74 12.96 16.32
N PRO A 44 -20.91 14.00 16.08
CA PRO A 44 -19.46 13.91 16.21
C PRO A 44 -18.91 13.41 17.54
N GLY A 45 -19.63 13.63 18.64
CA GLY A 45 -19.24 13.18 19.99
C GLY A 45 -19.85 11.84 20.40
N THR A 46 -20.53 11.13 19.49
CA THR A 46 -21.15 9.85 19.78
C THR A 46 -20.10 8.78 20.10
N LYS A 47 -20.27 8.11 21.24
CA LYS A 47 -19.42 6.99 21.65
C LYS A 47 -20.11 5.66 21.33
N PHE A 48 -19.39 4.79 20.65
CA PHE A 48 -19.83 3.42 20.40
C PHE A 48 -19.37 2.49 21.54
N PRO A 49 -20.06 1.35 21.75
CA PRO A 49 -19.63 0.34 22.72
C PRO A 49 -18.19 -0.12 22.46
N GLY A 50 -17.35 -0.14 23.50
CA GLY A 50 -15.93 -0.56 23.36
C GLY A 50 -15.73 -2.02 22.95
N SER A 51 -16.78 -2.84 23.04
CA SER A 51 -16.80 -4.23 22.57
C SER A 51 -16.87 -4.38 21.05
N VAL A 52 -17.21 -3.31 20.32
CA VAL A 52 -17.34 -3.30 18.85
C VAL A 52 -16.17 -2.57 18.24
N ARG A 53 -15.53 -3.16 17.23
CA ARG A 53 -14.57 -2.46 16.38
C ARG A 53 -15.31 -1.73 15.26
N LEU A 54 -15.12 -0.42 15.14
CA LEU A 54 -15.85 0.41 14.18
C LEU A 54 -14.89 1.07 13.20
N THR A 55 -15.29 1.14 11.93
CA THR A 55 -14.72 2.07 10.94
C THR A 55 -15.80 2.60 10.02
N VAL A 56 -15.72 3.91 9.74
CA VAL A 56 -16.62 4.59 8.80
C VAL A 56 -15.82 5.19 7.65
N HIS A 57 -16.18 4.84 6.42
CA HIS A 57 -15.60 5.40 5.20
C HIS A 57 -16.57 6.44 4.64
N LEU A 58 -16.09 7.65 4.42
CA LEU A 58 -16.89 8.80 3.97
C LEU A 58 -16.46 9.17 2.55
N ALA A 59 -17.44 9.29 1.65
CA ALA A 59 -17.22 9.76 0.28
C ALA A 59 -17.39 11.29 0.21
N GLY A 60 -16.48 11.95 -0.50
CA GLY A 60 -16.53 13.38 -0.80
C GLY A 60 -16.41 14.32 0.42
N ASN A 61 -16.67 15.60 0.16
CA ASN A 61 -16.40 16.70 1.11
C ASN A 61 -17.62 17.17 1.90
N SER A 62 -18.78 16.52 1.74
CA SER A 62 -20.01 16.89 2.45
C SER A 62 -20.71 15.67 3.01
N GLN A 63 -21.02 15.70 4.30
CA GLN A 63 -21.63 14.58 5.01
C GLN A 63 -22.89 15.01 5.76
N GLY A 64 -23.91 14.16 5.71
CA GLY A 64 -25.13 14.34 6.50
C GLY A 64 -24.86 13.97 7.96
N VAL A 65 -25.15 14.85 8.90
CA VAL A 65 -25.01 14.58 10.34
C VAL A 65 -26.39 14.52 10.97
N ARG A 66 -26.76 13.38 11.57
CA ARG A 66 -28.01 13.27 12.32
C ARG A 66 -27.87 13.96 13.68
N LYS A 67 -28.82 14.83 13.99
CA LYS A 67 -29.01 15.45 15.30
C LYS A 67 -30.41 15.15 15.82
N THR A 68 -30.47 14.81 17.09
CA THR A 68 -31.72 14.85 17.87
C THR A 68 -31.66 16.12 18.72
N PRO A 69 -32.42 17.18 18.39
CA PRO A 69 -32.47 18.37 19.24
C PRO A 69 -33.20 18.01 20.54
N GLU A 70 -32.55 18.21 21.69
CA GLU A 70 -33.18 18.18 23.00
C GLU A 70 -33.42 19.62 23.46
N ILE A 71 -34.66 19.99 23.72
CA ILE A 71 -35.04 21.26 24.34
C ILE A 71 -35.73 20.91 25.65
N LEU A 72 -35.18 21.34 26.78
CA LEU A 72 -35.77 21.17 28.11
C LEU A 72 -36.17 19.71 28.44
N GLY A 73 -35.36 18.74 28.02
CA GLY A 73 -35.61 17.31 28.29
C GLY A 73 -36.62 16.62 27.36
N ILE A 74 -37.21 17.33 26.40
CA ILE A 74 -38.09 16.77 25.38
C ILE A 74 -37.26 16.48 24.12
N GLN A 75 -37.22 15.21 23.69
CA GLN A 75 -36.58 14.81 22.44
C GLN A 75 -37.42 15.25 21.23
N GLY A 76 -36.88 16.18 20.44
CA GLY A 76 -37.50 16.63 19.19
C GLY A 76 -37.32 15.65 18.03
N LYS A 77 -38.03 15.90 16.91
CA LYS A 77 -37.88 15.11 15.69
C LYS A 77 -36.44 15.15 15.18
N ARG A 78 -35.91 13.99 14.79
CA ARG A 78 -34.57 13.83 14.21
C ARG A 78 -34.42 14.69 12.95
N LYS A 79 -33.28 15.37 12.81
CA LYS A 79 -32.93 16.17 11.63
C LYS A 79 -31.53 15.83 11.14
N THR A 80 -31.36 15.71 9.83
CA THR A 80 -30.05 15.59 9.17
C THR A 80 -29.58 16.98 8.75
N VAL A 81 -28.37 17.35 9.16
CA VAL A 81 -27.73 18.62 8.78
C VAL A 81 -26.50 18.31 7.94
N ARG A 82 -26.43 18.83 6.71
CA ARG A 82 -25.21 18.72 5.89
C ARG A 82 -24.11 19.59 6.49
N LYS A 83 -22.94 19.00 6.72
CA LYS A 83 -21.72 19.73 7.08
C LYS A 83 -20.64 19.49 6.02
N ARG A 84 -19.96 20.56 5.65
CA ARG A 84 -18.76 20.50 4.81
C ARG A 84 -17.57 20.09 5.68
N GLN A 85 -16.81 19.12 5.21
CA GLN A 85 -15.63 18.62 5.89
C GLN A 85 -14.38 19.27 5.27
N ALA A 86 -13.36 19.55 6.09
CA ALA A 86 -12.11 20.12 5.59
C ALA A 86 -11.40 19.08 4.72
N THR A 87 -10.96 19.49 3.52
CA THR A 87 -10.22 18.66 2.58
C THR A 87 -8.83 18.37 3.11
N SER A 88 -8.46 17.08 3.21
CA SER A 88 -7.06 16.68 3.37
C SER A 88 -6.37 16.63 2.00
N ILE A 89 -5.07 16.91 1.93
CA ILE A 89 -4.24 16.91 0.72
C ILE A 89 -4.00 15.51 0.09
N GLY A 90 -4.97 14.60 0.17
CA GLY A 90 -4.86 13.25 -0.40
C GLY A 90 -4.07 12.24 0.44
N THR A 91 -3.66 12.57 1.66
CA THR A 91 -2.87 11.67 2.55
C THR A 91 -3.73 10.77 3.45
N GLY A 92 -5.03 10.64 3.15
CA GLY A 92 -5.93 9.75 3.89
C GLY A 92 -6.39 10.31 5.24
N GLY A 93 -6.78 11.59 5.26
CA GLY A 93 -7.15 12.34 6.46
C GLY A 93 -8.17 11.65 7.36
N MET A 94 -7.86 11.64 8.67
CA MET A 94 -8.76 11.20 9.72
C MET A 94 -9.64 12.38 10.16
N THR A 95 -10.91 12.10 10.47
CA THR A 95 -11.83 13.15 10.90
C THR A 95 -11.72 13.43 12.39
N SER A 96 -12.24 14.57 12.85
CA SER A 96 -12.35 14.92 14.28
C SER A 96 -13.54 14.24 14.99
N LEU A 97 -14.05 13.13 14.47
CA LEU A 97 -15.15 12.37 15.07
C LEU A 97 -14.61 11.50 16.22
N SER A 98 -15.42 11.23 17.25
CA SER A 98 -15.04 10.36 18.37
C SER A 98 -15.02 8.87 18.03
N TYR A 99 -15.19 8.51 16.75
CA TYR A 99 -15.12 7.16 16.23
C TYR A 99 -14.25 7.10 14.96
N PRO A 100 -13.53 5.99 14.71
CA PRO A 100 -12.60 5.88 13.58
C PRO A 100 -13.32 6.08 12.26
N SER A 101 -12.88 7.10 11.52
CA SER A 101 -13.51 7.49 10.26
C SER A 101 -12.52 8.17 9.33
N TYR A 102 -12.70 7.91 8.04
CA TYR A 102 -11.79 8.33 6.98
C TYR A 102 -12.56 8.91 5.81
N VAL A 103 -12.01 9.98 5.22
CA VAL A 103 -12.60 10.65 4.06
C VAL A 103 -11.80 10.30 2.81
N TYR A 104 -12.53 10.08 1.72
CA TYR A 104 -11.99 9.75 0.41
C TYR A 104 -12.41 10.81 -0.60
N GLU A 105 -11.47 11.21 -1.45
CA GLU A 105 -11.75 12.06 -2.61
C GLU A 105 -12.36 11.21 -3.73
N ALA A 106 -13.55 10.69 -3.47
CA ALA A 106 -14.33 9.83 -4.35
C ALA A 106 -15.82 9.97 -4.04
N GLU A 107 -16.68 9.56 -4.97
CA GLU A 107 -18.13 9.59 -4.82
C GLU A 107 -18.67 8.34 -4.08
N PRO A 108 -19.86 8.41 -3.47
CA PRO A 108 -20.53 7.21 -2.96
C PRO A 108 -20.60 6.15 -4.06
N GLY A 109 -20.26 4.90 -3.71
CA GLY A 109 -20.11 3.81 -4.69
C GLY A 109 -18.66 3.52 -5.08
N PHE A 110 -17.68 4.29 -4.59
CA PHE A 110 -16.26 4.09 -4.94
C PHE A 110 -15.69 2.69 -4.64
N ALA A 111 -16.35 1.90 -3.79
CA ALA A 111 -15.93 0.55 -3.43
C ALA A 111 -16.72 -0.57 -4.16
N GLU A 112 -17.63 -0.20 -5.06
CA GLU A 112 -18.49 -1.11 -5.82
C GLU A 112 -17.91 -1.29 -7.23
N HIS A 113 -17.35 -2.46 -7.53
CA HIS A 113 -16.51 -2.69 -8.73
C HIS A 113 -17.30 -2.67 -10.04
N ASP A 114 -18.63 -2.68 -9.96
CA ASP A 114 -19.60 -2.69 -11.05
C ASP A 114 -20.26 -1.33 -11.29
N LEU A 115 -19.89 -0.29 -10.55
CA LEU A 115 -20.38 1.08 -10.73
C LEU A 115 -19.37 1.99 -11.44
N ASP A 116 -19.88 3.03 -12.09
CA ASP A 116 -19.05 4.07 -12.75
C ASP A 116 -18.26 4.89 -11.72
N GLU A 117 -18.78 5.02 -10.50
CA GLU A 117 -18.14 5.70 -9.38
C GLU A 117 -16.95 4.94 -8.80
N TYR A 118 -16.70 3.69 -9.24
CA TYR A 118 -15.60 2.87 -8.73
C TYR A 118 -14.26 3.60 -8.80
N ASP A 119 -13.67 3.85 -7.63
CA ASP A 119 -12.33 4.41 -7.51
C ASP A 119 -11.40 3.37 -6.86
N LYS A 120 -10.53 2.81 -7.69
CA LYS A 120 -9.60 1.75 -7.30
C LYS A 120 -8.62 2.17 -6.20
N VAL A 121 -8.26 3.45 -6.10
CA VAL A 121 -7.32 3.95 -5.10
C VAL A 121 -8.03 4.08 -3.75
N ALA A 122 -9.21 4.70 -3.74
CA ALA A 122 -10.05 4.84 -2.57
C ALA A 122 -10.51 3.47 -2.03
N ASP A 123 -10.98 2.58 -2.91
CA ASP A 123 -11.37 1.20 -2.59
C ASP A 123 -10.23 0.45 -1.90
N ARG A 124 -9.02 0.43 -2.48
CA ARG A 124 -7.87 -0.29 -1.89
C ARG A 124 -7.50 0.22 -0.50
N LEU A 125 -7.61 1.52 -0.24
CA LEU A 125 -7.36 2.10 1.08
C LEU A 125 -8.48 1.75 2.07
N ALA A 126 -9.74 1.87 1.66
CA ALA A 126 -10.91 1.50 2.47
C ALA A 126 -10.94 0.00 2.79
N TRP A 127 -10.57 -0.84 1.83
CA TRP A 127 -10.48 -2.28 1.98
C TRP A 127 -9.53 -2.68 3.11
N THR A 128 -8.28 -2.19 3.10
CA THR A 128 -7.29 -2.51 4.13
C THR A 128 -7.76 -2.09 5.52
N ARG A 129 -8.35 -0.90 5.65
CA ARG A 129 -8.92 -0.39 6.91
C ARG A 129 -10.10 -1.24 7.39
N SER A 130 -10.97 -1.67 6.46
CA SER A 130 -12.10 -2.55 6.76
C SER A 130 -11.64 -3.92 7.24
N LEU A 131 -10.67 -4.51 6.54
CA LEU A 131 -10.07 -5.78 6.91
C LEU A 131 -9.41 -5.71 8.29
N ALA A 132 -8.74 -4.60 8.62
CA ALA A 132 -8.15 -4.35 9.93
C ALA A 132 -9.23 -4.42 11.04
N THR A 133 -10.34 -3.73 10.81
CA THR A 133 -11.46 -3.64 11.75
C THR A 133 -12.14 -4.98 11.96
N VAL A 134 -12.41 -5.70 10.87
CA VAL A 134 -13.01 -7.04 10.93
C VAL A 134 -12.10 -8.03 11.64
N ARG A 135 -10.81 -8.10 11.25
CA ARG A 135 -9.84 -9.00 11.91
C ARG A 135 -9.71 -8.71 13.40
N LYS A 136 -9.62 -7.42 13.79
CA LYS A 136 -9.55 -7.02 15.20
C LYS A 136 -10.82 -7.37 15.97
N GLY A 137 -11.99 -7.34 15.33
CA GLY A 137 -13.25 -7.77 15.95
C GLY A 137 -13.28 -9.27 16.23
N PHE A 138 -12.78 -10.08 15.29
CA PHE A 138 -12.72 -11.53 15.43
C PHE A 138 -11.50 -12.05 16.20
N GLY A 139 -10.47 -11.22 16.41
CA GLY A 139 -9.18 -11.68 16.92
C GLY A 139 -8.46 -12.59 15.92
N ALA A 140 -8.64 -12.34 14.62
CA ALA A 140 -8.06 -13.15 13.55
C ALA A 140 -6.64 -12.70 13.24
N GLU A 141 -5.67 -13.55 13.56
CA GLU A 141 -4.26 -13.37 13.24
C GLU A 141 -3.91 -14.14 11.96
N VAL A 142 -3.03 -13.56 11.12
CA VAL A 142 -2.62 -14.14 9.85
C VAL A 142 -1.13 -13.93 9.66
N GLU A 143 -0.41 -15.03 9.45
CA GLU A 143 1.04 -15.06 9.23
C GLU A 143 1.38 -14.66 7.79
N LEU A 144 1.39 -13.36 7.50
CA LEU A 144 1.72 -12.84 6.16
C LEU A 144 3.18 -13.07 5.76
N GLU A 145 4.08 -13.02 6.74
CA GLU A 145 5.51 -13.22 6.52
C GLU A 145 5.81 -14.60 5.94
N LYS A 146 5.18 -15.65 6.48
CA LYS A 146 5.34 -17.01 5.95
C LYS A 146 4.94 -17.11 4.47
N ILE A 147 3.82 -16.48 4.09
CA ILE A 147 3.34 -16.48 2.70
C ILE A 147 4.35 -15.79 1.79
N TRP A 148 4.97 -14.71 2.27
CA TRP A 148 5.97 -13.97 1.51
C TRP A 148 7.30 -14.70 1.40
N GLU A 149 7.82 -15.27 2.49
CA GLU A 149 9.07 -16.05 2.47
C GLU A 149 8.98 -17.28 1.56
N GLU A 150 7.84 -17.98 1.57
CA GLU A 150 7.59 -19.09 0.64
C GLU A 150 7.62 -18.62 -0.83
N HIS A 151 7.11 -17.43 -1.12
CA HIS A 151 7.16 -16.84 -2.46
C HIS A 151 8.61 -16.53 -2.90
N VAL A 152 9.37 -15.84 -2.04
CA VAL A 152 10.75 -15.44 -2.30
C VAL A 152 11.66 -16.66 -2.47
N GLU A 153 11.47 -17.72 -1.68
CA GLU A 153 12.25 -18.96 -1.84
C GLU A 153 12.05 -19.57 -3.23
N LEU A 154 10.83 -19.55 -3.76
CA LEU A 154 10.53 -20.10 -5.09
C LEU A 154 11.16 -19.29 -6.22
N GLU A 155 11.19 -17.96 -6.10
CA GLU A 155 11.78 -17.07 -7.09
C GLU A 155 13.31 -17.16 -7.14
N PHE A 156 13.97 -17.06 -5.98
CA PHE A 156 15.41 -16.84 -5.92
C PHE A 156 16.21 -18.11 -5.62
N SER A 157 15.72 -18.96 -4.72
CA SER A 157 16.41 -20.18 -4.30
C SER A 157 16.09 -21.37 -5.19
N LYS A 158 14.80 -21.65 -5.42
CA LYS A 158 14.36 -22.76 -6.28
C LYS A 158 14.34 -22.40 -7.77
N LYS A 159 14.25 -21.10 -8.07
CA LYS A 159 14.19 -20.58 -9.45
C LYS A 159 13.09 -21.25 -10.28
N ASN A 160 11.90 -21.41 -9.70
CA ASN A 160 10.78 -22.13 -10.32
C ASN A 160 9.59 -21.20 -10.57
N ALA A 161 9.48 -20.70 -11.80
CA ALA A 161 8.42 -19.78 -12.21
C ALA A 161 7.00 -20.36 -12.04
N GLU A 162 6.80 -21.65 -12.32
CA GLU A 162 5.48 -22.28 -12.19
C GLU A 162 5.04 -22.36 -10.73
N ALA A 163 5.95 -22.80 -9.85
CA ALA A 163 5.69 -22.86 -8.41
C ALA A 163 5.46 -21.46 -7.84
N THR A 164 6.26 -20.45 -8.21
CA THR A 164 6.04 -19.05 -7.84
C THR A 164 4.62 -18.61 -8.21
N MET A 165 4.18 -18.87 -9.43
CA MET A 165 2.84 -18.50 -9.89
C MET A 165 1.70 -19.18 -9.11
N SER A 166 1.93 -20.37 -8.54
CA SER A 166 0.93 -21.08 -7.73
C SER A 166 0.57 -20.36 -6.43
N THR A 167 1.50 -19.55 -5.89
CA THR A 167 1.33 -18.73 -4.68
C THR A 167 0.59 -17.41 -4.94
N MET A 168 0.31 -17.08 -6.20
CA MET A 168 -0.34 -15.85 -6.60
C MET A 168 -1.85 -16.02 -6.87
N VAL A 169 -2.62 -14.94 -6.73
CA VAL A 169 -4.05 -14.90 -7.11
C VAL A 169 -4.24 -15.11 -8.61
N ALA A 170 -5.46 -15.42 -9.05
CA ALA A 170 -5.76 -15.70 -10.46
C ALA A 170 -5.41 -14.56 -11.44
N LYS A 171 -5.48 -13.30 -10.97
CA LYS A 171 -5.10 -12.10 -11.73
C LYS A 171 -4.06 -11.29 -10.93
N PRO A 172 -2.80 -11.75 -10.83
CA PRO A 172 -1.77 -11.05 -10.08
C PRO A 172 -1.22 -9.87 -10.88
N TYR A 173 -0.45 -9.00 -10.23
CA TYR A 173 0.22 -7.88 -10.90
C TYR A 173 1.56 -7.57 -10.23
N VAL A 174 2.61 -7.41 -11.02
CA VAL A 174 3.94 -7.01 -10.55
C VAL A 174 4.39 -5.81 -11.36
N ASN A 175 4.96 -4.81 -10.68
CA ASN A 175 5.55 -3.65 -11.32
C ASN A 175 6.88 -3.27 -10.67
N HIS A 176 7.94 -3.42 -11.46
CA HIS A 176 9.22 -2.80 -11.23
C HIS A 176 9.13 -1.33 -11.66
N VAL A 177 8.84 -0.47 -10.69
CA VAL A 177 8.38 0.90 -10.94
C VAL A 177 9.33 1.72 -11.82
N PRO A 178 10.66 1.67 -11.63
CA PRO A 178 11.57 2.51 -12.41
C PRO A 178 11.72 2.11 -13.88
N THR A 179 11.37 0.88 -14.23
CA THR A 179 11.49 0.35 -15.61
C THR A 179 10.15 -0.01 -16.25
N LEU A 180 9.06 0.05 -15.49
CA LEU A 180 7.72 -0.40 -15.88
C LEU A 180 7.69 -1.86 -16.36
N THR A 181 8.57 -2.70 -15.83
CA THR A 181 8.63 -4.13 -16.18
C THR A 181 7.87 -4.99 -15.17
N GLY A 182 7.41 -6.16 -15.60
CA GLY A 182 6.55 -7.04 -14.81
C GLY A 182 5.43 -7.60 -15.69
N GLY A 183 4.21 -7.65 -15.15
CA GLY A 183 3.06 -8.17 -15.89
C GLY A 183 1.74 -8.09 -15.11
N ILE A 184 0.64 -8.28 -15.83
CA ILE A 184 -0.72 -8.34 -15.27
C ILE A 184 -1.36 -9.66 -15.68
N GLY A 185 -1.94 -10.37 -14.72
CA GLY A 185 -2.58 -11.66 -14.97
C GLY A 185 -1.58 -12.80 -15.05
N SER A 186 -2.10 -14.03 -14.92
CA SER A 186 -1.27 -15.22 -14.84
C SER A 186 -0.41 -15.41 -16.09
N LYS A 187 -0.95 -15.22 -17.29
CA LYS A 187 -0.24 -15.44 -18.56
C LYS A 187 1.01 -14.57 -18.68
N ASP A 188 0.87 -13.26 -18.48
CA ASP A 188 1.97 -12.32 -18.70
C ASP A 188 3.03 -12.46 -17.61
N LEU A 189 2.62 -12.69 -16.36
CA LEU A 189 3.56 -12.91 -15.26
C LEU A 189 4.29 -14.23 -15.34
N THR A 190 3.63 -15.34 -15.74
CA THR A 190 4.33 -16.61 -16.00
C THR A 190 5.41 -16.42 -17.06
N ARG A 191 5.09 -15.71 -18.15
CA ARG A 191 6.07 -15.40 -19.21
C ARG A 191 7.21 -14.51 -18.68
N PHE A 192 6.89 -13.49 -17.91
CA PHE A 192 7.87 -12.58 -17.32
C PHE A 192 8.84 -13.32 -16.40
N TYR A 193 8.33 -14.10 -15.45
CA TYR A 193 9.15 -14.87 -14.53
C TYR A 193 10.00 -15.94 -15.22
N ALA A 194 9.44 -16.68 -16.17
CA ALA A 194 10.14 -17.75 -16.85
C ALA A 194 11.27 -17.28 -17.77
N HIS A 195 11.20 -16.05 -18.30
CA HIS A 195 12.12 -15.61 -19.38
C HIS A 195 12.87 -14.32 -19.11
N PHE A 196 12.38 -13.43 -18.26
CA PHE A 196 12.93 -12.07 -18.10
C PHE A 196 13.37 -11.72 -16.68
N PHE A 197 12.96 -12.51 -15.69
CA PHE A 197 13.27 -12.27 -14.27
C PHE A 197 14.15 -13.38 -13.68
N ILE A 198 13.59 -14.58 -13.43
CA ILE A 198 14.26 -15.63 -12.66
C ILE A 198 15.59 -16.08 -13.28
N PRO A 199 15.67 -16.37 -14.60
CA PRO A 199 16.94 -16.76 -15.23
C PRO A 199 17.89 -15.58 -15.46
N ALA A 200 17.37 -14.35 -15.43
CA ALA A 200 18.14 -13.14 -15.75
C ALA A 200 18.99 -12.64 -14.57
N ASN A 201 18.83 -13.23 -13.38
CA ASN A 201 19.59 -12.86 -12.19
C ASN A 201 21.05 -13.36 -12.27
N PRO A 202 22.06 -12.48 -12.10
CA PRO A 202 23.46 -12.86 -12.15
C PRO A 202 23.82 -13.80 -10.98
N PRO A 203 24.82 -14.69 -11.14
CA PRO A 203 25.24 -15.59 -10.06
C PRO A 203 25.72 -14.88 -8.79
N SER A 204 26.14 -13.63 -8.91
CA SER A 204 26.61 -12.78 -7.81
C SER A 204 25.49 -12.02 -7.09
N LEU A 205 24.22 -12.21 -7.50
CA LEU A 205 23.07 -11.53 -6.89
C LEU A 205 22.97 -11.88 -5.40
N ASN A 206 23.01 -10.85 -4.56
CA ASN A 206 22.82 -10.96 -3.13
C ASN A 206 21.79 -9.92 -2.66
N MET A 207 20.88 -10.37 -1.80
CA MET A 207 19.84 -9.54 -1.19
C MET A 207 20.04 -9.56 0.32
N ARG A 208 20.09 -8.37 0.93
CA ARG A 208 20.10 -8.18 2.38
C ARG A 208 18.83 -7.46 2.82
N LEU A 209 18.01 -8.12 3.62
CA LEU A 209 16.87 -7.49 4.29
C LEU A 209 17.39 -6.48 5.33
N VAL A 210 16.97 -5.23 5.19
CA VAL A 210 17.30 -4.13 6.10
C VAL A 210 16.19 -3.98 7.13
N SER A 211 14.96 -3.86 6.64
CA SER A 211 13.78 -3.76 7.50
C SER A 211 12.57 -4.41 6.83
N ARG A 212 11.62 -4.87 7.65
CA ARG A 212 10.33 -5.43 7.23
C ARG A 212 9.21 -4.83 8.06
N THR A 213 8.19 -4.31 7.38
CA THR A 213 6.95 -3.84 7.99
C THR A 213 5.79 -4.73 7.57
N ILE A 214 5.12 -5.35 8.54
CA ILE A 214 3.95 -6.21 8.31
C ILE A 214 2.68 -5.42 8.64
N GLY A 215 1.86 -5.21 7.62
CA GLY A 215 0.54 -4.61 7.72
C GLY A 215 -0.57 -5.66 7.86
N VAL A 216 -1.81 -5.21 7.65
CA VAL A 216 -2.99 -6.09 7.71
C VAL A 216 -3.06 -7.04 6.51
N ASP A 217 -2.65 -6.56 5.33
CA ASP A 217 -2.70 -7.28 4.05
C ASP A 217 -1.46 -7.02 3.20
N ARG A 218 -0.42 -6.44 3.79
CA ARG A 218 0.80 -6.07 3.07
C ARG A 218 2.06 -6.42 3.86
N VAL A 219 3.11 -6.74 3.12
CA VAL A 219 4.49 -6.80 3.61
C VAL A 219 5.27 -5.74 2.84
N VAL A 220 6.03 -4.92 3.57
CA VAL A 220 6.94 -3.93 2.97
C VAL A 220 8.35 -4.28 3.39
N ASP A 221 9.17 -4.63 2.41
CA ASP A 221 10.57 -4.96 2.62
C ASP A 221 11.46 -3.85 2.09
N GLU A 222 12.37 -3.38 2.93
CA GLU A 222 13.51 -2.56 2.55
C GLU A 222 14.73 -3.48 2.44
N LEU A 223 15.35 -3.49 1.26
CA LEU A 223 16.44 -4.41 0.94
C LEU A 223 17.60 -3.64 0.33
N VAL A 224 18.83 -4.10 0.58
CA VAL A 224 19.98 -3.73 -0.24
C VAL A 224 20.36 -4.90 -1.13
N LEU A 225 20.34 -4.64 -2.44
CA LEU A 225 20.73 -5.55 -3.49
C LEU A 225 22.17 -5.26 -3.90
N SER A 226 22.97 -6.31 -4.07
CA SER A 226 24.29 -6.18 -4.70
C SER A 226 24.53 -7.28 -5.74
N PHE A 227 25.18 -6.91 -6.84
CA PHE A 227 25.55 -7.85 -7.91
C PHE A 227 26.62 -7.25 -8.82
N THR A 228 27.25 -8.10 -9.62
CA THR A 228 28.02 -7.68 -10.80
C THR A 228 27.16 -7.90 -12.05
N HIS A 229 27.02 -6.88 -12.90
CA HIS A 229 26.19 -6.93 -14.10
C HIS A 229 26.87 -7.75 -15.23
N THR A 230 26.88 -9.07 -15.07
CA THR A 230 27.55 -10.03 -15.97
C THR A 230 26.68 -10.54 -17.12
N GLN A 231 25.39 -10.20 -17.13
CA GLN A 231 24.41 -10.65 -18.11
C GLN A 231 23.26 -9.63 -18.22
N PRO A 232 22.48 -9.62 -19.32
CA PRO A 232 21.31 -8.77 -19.44
C PRO A 232 20.29 -9.01 -18.32
N MET A 233 19.89 -7.94 -17.62
CA MET A 233 18.89 -7.98 -16.54
C MET A 233 17.65 -7.18 -16.95
N SER A 234 16.77 -7.77 -17.76
CA SER A 234 15.66 -7.05 -18.41
C SER A 234 14.73 -6.32 -17.42
N TRP A 235 14.61 -6.81 -16.20
CA TRP A 235 13.77 -6.20 -15.17
C TRP A 235 14.35 -4.90 -14.58
N MET A 236 15.68 -4.78 -14.47
CA MET A 236 16.36 -3.59 -13.91
C MET A 236 17.00 -2.70 -14.99
N LEU A 237 17.57 -3.31 -16.03
CA LEU A 237 18.33 -2.67 -17.09
C LEU A 237 17.86 -3.15 -18.47
N PRO A 238 16.58 -2.89 -18.85
CA PRO A 238 16.04 -3.33 -20.12
C PRO A 238 16.87 -2.80 -21.30
N GLY A 239 17.33 -3.70 -22.16
CA GLY A 239 18.12 -3.36 -23.35
C GLY A 239 19.61 -3.09 -23.12
N VAL A 240 20.10 -3.20 -21.89
CA VAL A 240 21.53 -2.99 -21.58
C VAL A 240 22.28 -4.33 -21.52
N PRO A 241 23.34 -4.52 -22.31
CA PRO A 241 24.18 -5.72 -22.22
C PRO A 241 25.04 -5.71 -20.93
N ALA A 242 25.71 -6.83 -20.65
CA ALA A 242 26.62 -6.93 -19.51
C ALA A 242 27.65 -5.79 -19.51
N THR A 243 27.71 -5.04 -18.41
CA THR A 243 28.69 -3.95 -18.21
C THR A 243 29.85 -4.36 -17.32
N TYR A 244 29.75 -5.52 -16.66
CA TYR A 244 30.72 -6.06 -15.70
C TYR A 244 31.04 -5.10 -14.53
N LYS A 245 30.18 -4.12 -14.29
CA LYS A 245 30.27 -3.22 -13.14
C LYS A 245 29.52 -3.81 -11.96
N ARG A 246 30.03 -3.55 -10.76
CA ARG A 246 29.36 -3.87 -9.50
C ARG A 246 28.30 -2.81 -9.23
N VAL A 247 27.11 -3.26 -8.86
CA VAL A 247 25.98 -2.44 -8.45
C VAL A 247 25.64 -2.76 -6.99
N GLU A 248 25.40 -1.71 -6.20
CA GLU A 248 24.82 -1.75 -4.86
C GLU A 248 23.65 -0.75 -4.85
N ILE A 249 22.44 -1.21 -4.56
CA ILE A 249 21.24 -0.38 -4.63
C ILE A 249 20.25 -0.75 -3.51
N ALA A 250 19.73 0.26 -2.83
CA ALA A 250 18.59 0.09 -1.93
C ALA A 250 17.30 0.00 -2.74
N LEU A 251 16.43 -0.94 -2.41
CA LEU A 251 15.11 -1.10 -3.01
C LEU A 251 14.04 -1.31 -1.94
N VAL A 252 12.79 -1.00 -2.29
CA VAL A 252 11.61 -1.27 -1.47
C VAL A 252 10.64 -2.13 -2.26
N SER A 253 10.26 -3.29 -1.72
CA SER A 253 9.15 -4.09 -2.25
C SER A 253 7.91 -3.90 -1.38
N VAL A 254 6.78 -3.57 -2.01
CA VAL A 254 5.46 -3.44 -1.38
C VAL A 254 4.58 -4.56 -1.92
N VAL A 255 4.41 -5.60 -1.11
CA VAL A 255 3.68 -6.82 -1.46
C VAL A 255 2.29 -6.78 -0.84
N CYS A 256 1.24 -7.00 -1.64
CA CYS A 256 -0.14 -7.19 -1.17
C CYS A 256 -0.50 -8.67 -1.19
N ILE A 257 -1.17 -9.13 -0.13
CA ILE A 257 -1.64 -10.51 0.02
C ILE A 257 -3.15 -10.53 0.23
N ARG A 258 -3.85 -11.36 -0.54
CA ARG A 258 -5.29 -11.56 -0.43
C ARG A 258 -5.62 -13.04 -0.42
N GLY A 259 -6.34 -13.49 0.60
CA GLY A 259 -6.79 -14.89 0.70
C GLY A 259 -5.61 -15.88 0.71
N GLY A 260 -4.53 -15.55 1.42
CA GLY A 260 -3.34 -16.41 1.51
C GLY A 260 -2.43 -16.40 0.27
N LYS A 261 -2.69 -15.52 -0.71
CA LYS A 261 -1.97 -15.48 -1.98
C LYS A 261 -1.50 -14.07 -2.32
N LEU A 262 -0.37 -13.98 -3.02
CA LEU A 262 0.14 -12.69 -3.51
C LEU A 262 -0.80 -12.10 -4.56
N CYS A 263 -1.11 -10.82 -4.34
CA CYS A 263 -2.12 -10.04 -5.04
C CYS A 263 -1.42 -9.09 -6.01
N HIS A 264 -0.61 -8.18 -5.47
CA HIS A 264 0.16 -7.20 -6.22
C HIS A 264 1.54 -7.01 -5.59
N GLU A 265 2.51 -6.63 -6.39
CA GLU A 265 3.83 -6.21 -5.92
C GLU A 265 4.29 -4.95 -6.66
N HIS A 266 4.77 -3.97 -5.90
CA HIS A 266 5.49 -2.82 -6.45
C HIS A 266 6.91 -2.79 -5.91
N ILE A 267 7.89 -2.70 -6.81
CA ILE A 267 9.30 -2.66 -6.46
C ILE A 267 9.87 -1.30 -6.88
N TYR A 268 10.42 -0.57 -5.92
CA TYR A 268 11.00 0.76 -6.11
C TYR A 268 12.50 0.73 -5.89
N TRP A 269 13.25 1.46 -6.70
CA TRP A 269 14.67 1.76 -6.48
C TRP A 269 15.04 3.04 -7.23
N ASP A 270 16.23 3.60 -6.96
CA ASP A 270 16.76 4.74 -7.72
C ASP A 270 17.46 4.26 -9.00
N GLN A 271 16.79 4.42 -10.14
CA GLN A 271 17.37 4.04 -11.43
C GLN A 271 18.53 4.95 -11.85
N ALA A 272 18.56 6.21 -11.43
CA ALA A 272 19.68 7.08 -11.73
C ALA A 272 20.96 6.57 -11.05
N SER A 273 20.87 6.14 -9.79
CA SER A 273 21.99 5.50 -9.09
C SER A 273 22.50 4.25 -9.80
N VAL A 274 21.60 3.39 -10.30
CA VAL A 274 21.99 2.21 -11.07
C VAL A 274 22.72 2.61 -12.35
N LEU A 275 22.16 3.56 -13.12
CA LEU A 275 22.74 4.04 -14.37
C LEU A 275 24.12 4.70 -14.19
N VAL A 276 24.32 5.45 -13.09
CA VAL A 276 25.63 6.02 -12.72
C VAL A 276 26.64 4.89 -12.45
N GLN A 277 26.27 3.90 -11.64
CA GLN A 277 27.17 2.82 -11.25
C GLN A 277 27.62 1.96 -12.44
N ILE A 278 26.76 1.78 -13.44
CA ILE A 278 27.11 1.03 -14.65
C ILE A 278 27.74 1.90 -15.76
N GLY A 279 27.86 3.21 -15.54
CA GLY A 279 28.50 4.15 -16.47
C GLY A 279 27.64 4.62 -17.64
N LEU A 280 26.32 4.47 -17.58
CA LEU A 280 25.38 4.99 -18.60
C LEU A 280 24.84 6.39 -18.28
N LEU A 281 24.99 6.84 -17.03
CA LEU A 281 24.70 8.21 -16.63
C LEU A 281 25.97 8.84 -16.06
N ASP A 282 26.50 9.85 -16.72
CA ASP A 282 27.60 10.67 -16.19
C ASP A 282 27.00 11.89 -15.47
N PRO A 283 27.16 12.01 -14.14
CA PRO A 283 26.66 13.16 -13.39
C PRO A 283 27.20 14.51 -13.87
N ALA A 284 28.37 14.56 -14.53
CA ALA A 284 28.94 15.79 -15.06
C ALA A 284 28.26 16.29 -16.35
N LEU A 285 27.49 15.44 -17.05
CA LEU A 285 26.83 15.80 -18.30
C LEU A 285 25.50 16.54 -18.06
N VAL A 286 25.61 17.76 -17.57
CA VAL A 286 24.48 18.68 -17.39
C VAL A 286 23.96 19.17 -18.76
N PRO A 287 22.63 19.16 -19.00
CA PRO A 287 22.05 19.67 -20.24
C PRO A 287 22.48 21.12 -20.53
N HIS A 288 22.71 21.44 -21.81
CA HIS A 288 23.26 22.74 -22.23
C HIS A 288 22.57 23.95 -21.60
N LYS A 289 21.23 23.93 -21.50
CA LYS A 289 20.43 25.03 -20.91
C LYS A 289 20.70 25.31 -19.42
N TRP A 290 21.33 24.37 -18.72
CA TRP A 290 21.62 24.44 -17.29
C TRP A 290 23.12 24.57 -16.98
N ARG A 291 24.00 24.53 -17.99
CA ARG A 291 25.45 24.69 -17.77
C ARG A 291 25.75 26.06 -17.14
N GLY A 292 26.64 26.08 -16.15
CA GLY A 292 26.96 27.28 -15.36
C GLY A 292 25.90 27.69 -14.34
N LYS A 293 24.77 26.97 -14.26
CA LYS A 293 23.76 27.09 -13.19
C LYS A 293 23.67 25.84 -12.33
N VAL A 294 24.01 24.69 -12.91
CA VAL A 294 24.06 23.38 -12.27
C VAL A 294 25.42 22.79 -12.60
N ASP A 295 26.21 22.49 -11.57
CA ASP A 295 27.58 21.99 -11.75
C ASP A 295 27.60 20.49 -12.10
N ARG A 296 26.70 19.73 -11.50
CA ARG A 296 26.48 18.30 -11.79
C ARG A 296 25.02 17.91 -11.54
N LEU A 297 24.59 16.81 -12.15
CA LEU A 297 23.31 16.19 -11.80
C LEU A 297 23.32 15.77 -10.32
N PRO A 298 22.27 16.10 -9.54
CA PRO A 298 22.18 15.77 -8.11
C PRO A 298 21.78 14.30 -7.94
N VAL A 299 22.68 13.40 -8.33
CA VAL A 299 22.50 11.95 -8.26
C VAL A 299 23.63 11.32 -7.45
N ALA A 300 23.26 10.35 -6.61
CA ALA A 300 24.18 9.51 -5.86
C ALA A 300 24.33 8.14 -6.56
N GLY A 301 25.45 7.47 -6.35
CA GLY A 301 25.73 6.10 -6.76
C GLY A 301 25.46 5.09 -5.64
N ARG A 302 26.46 4.24 -5.35
CA ARG A 302 26.37 3.17 -4.36
C ARG A 302 26.40 3.66 -2.91
N GLU A 303 26.95 4.84 -2.68
CA GLU A 303 26.99 5.51 -1.38
C GLU A 303 25.59 5.62 -0.77
N ALA A 304 24.55 5.83 -1.59
CA ALA A 304 23.17 5.85 -1.12
C ALA A 304 22.75 4.53 -0.48
N ALA A 305 23.11 3.39 -1.08
CA ALA A 305 22.80 2.07 -0.54
C ALA A 305 23.62 1.74 0.71
N ARG A 306 24.87 2.21 0.79
CA ARG A 306 25.73 2.03 1.96
C ARG A 306 25.21 2.82 3.16
N LYS A 307 24.79 4.06 2.94
CA LYS A 307 24.20 4.90 3.99
C LYS A 307 22.89 4.35 4.56
N VAL A 308 22.16 3.53 3.79
CA VAL A 308 20.99 2.76 4.29
C VAL A 308 21.41 1.64 5.25
N LEU A 309 22.57 1.00 5.02
CA LEU A 309 23.07 -0.07 5.89
C LEU A 309 23.79 0.45 7.13
N ASP A 310 24.40 1.62 7.03
CA ASP A 310 25.20 2.27 8.06
C ASP A 310 25.13 3.78 7.86
N GLU A 311 24.41 4.46 8.74
CA GLU A 311 24.16 5.91 8.66
C GLU A 311 25.45 6.75 8.73
N GLU A 312 26.53 6.19 9.27
CA GLU A 312 27.85 6.84 9.42
C GLU A 312 28.79 6.58 8.23
N SER A 313 28.44 5.66 7.32
CA SER A 313 29.33 5.20 6.24
C SER A 313 29.64 6.26 5.17
N GLU A 314 28.78 7.26 5.01
CA GLU A 314 28.89 8.32 4.01
C GLU A 314 28.42 9.64 4.64
N PRO A 315 29.06 10.79 4.38
CA PRO A 315 28.62 12.08 4.93
C PRO A 315 27.26 12.51 4.34
N SER A 316 26.47 13.24 5.12
CA SER A 316 25.22 13.84 4.64
C SER A 316 25.49 15.15 3.90
N ASN A 317 24.60 15.51 2.98
CA ASN A 317 24.51 16.84 2.35
C ASN A 317 25.63 17.22 1.37
N GLU A 318 26.48 16.29 0.92
CA GLU A 318 27.53 16.61 -0.08
C GLU A 318 27.02 17.18 -1.41
N LEU A 319 25.75 16.95 -1.76
CA LEU A 319 25.13 17.49 -2.97
C LEU A 319 24.47 18.86 -2.76
N ILE A 320 24.53 19.44 -1.55
CA ILE A 320 24.06 20.79 -1.24
C ILE A 320 25.28 21.72 -1.27
N PRO A 321 25.41 22.63 -2.26
CA PRO A 321 26.61 23.44 -2.42
C PRO A 321 26.97 24.36 -1.24
N GLU A 322 25.98 24.75 -0.44
CA GLU A 322 26.12 25.72 0.66
C GLU A 322 25.97 25.08 2.06
N TRP A 323 26.09 23.76 2.18
CA TRP A 323 25.94 23.03 3.45
C TRP A 323 27.08 23.28 4.44
#